data_AF-A0A1L6KWJ7-F1
#
_entry.id   AF-A0A1L6KWJ7-F1
#
_cell.length_a   1.000
_cell.length_b   1.000
_cell.length_c   1.000
_cell.angle_alpha   90.00
_cell.angle_beta   90.00
_cell.angle_gamma   90.00
#
_symmetry.space_group_name_H-M   'P 1'
#
loop_
_entity.id
_entity.type
_entity.pdbx_description
1 polymer ?
#
loop_
_entity_poly.entity_id
_entity_poly.type
_entity_poly.pdbx_seq_one_letter_code
_entity_poly.pdbx_strand_id
1 'polypeptide(L)'
;MVPGGLGPLEPRRLVEHAEAALEVVVGAVGGPDTGRLGRIPADAVGACYLDLWICDRLLRHDGGDRSAAAQCLVPLLLLEGVGGLAAALGAGLHRPEPASVEYRRRRRVLVRAARERSPQVWGRLARRMDRLAAGEDRLAHPLTAVRHRALPPPLPELVGGLEEERRRLATAVTREPAADVRYGPAERYALLTAAAACADGWRPHGAGVHDSTLGVGARRARLCGALCRLSVRLDLPVSESARTAWRADVLRCAVA
;
A
#
# COMPACT_ATOMS: atom_id res chain seq x y z
N MET A 1 -15.00 -34.08 13.12
CA MET A 1 -14.96 -33.25 11.90
C MET A 1 -15.29 -31.82 12.31
N VAL A 2 -14.30 -30.92 12.29
CA VAL A 2 -14.56 -29.49 12.51
C VAL A 2 -15.14 -28.93 11.21
N PRO A 3 -16.34 -28.33 11.21
CA PRO A 3 -16.95 -27.85 9.98
C PRO A 3 -16.23 -26.58 9.50
N GLY A 4 -15.79 -26.60 8.24
CA GLY A 4 -15.58 -25.40 7.43
C GLY A 4 -14.56 -24.40 7.95
N GLY A 5 -13.29 -24.80 8.05
CA GLY A 5 -12.20 -23.83 8.04
C GLY A 5 -12.18 -23.14 6.69
N LEU A 6 -12.89 -22.02 6.55
CA LEU A 6 -12.73 -21.11 5.42
C LEU A 6 -11.23 -20.85 5.29
N GLY A 7 -10.63 -21.24 4.16
CA GLY A 7 -9.22 -21.04 3.89
C GLY A 7 -8.81 -19.56 4.02
N PRO A 8 -7.50 -19.26 3.95
CA PRO A 8 -7.04 -17.88 4.05
C PRO A 8 -7.79 -17.00 3.05
N LEU A 9 -8.34 -15.88 3.53
CA LEU A 9 -9.12 -14.96 2.72
C LEU A 9 -8.27 -14.42 1.57
N GLU A 10 -8.84 -14.44 0.37
CA GLU A 10 -8.17 -13.94 -0.83
C GLU A 10 -7.90 -12.43 -0.70
N PRO A 11 -6.73 -11.95 -1.17
CA PRO A 11 -6.38 -10.53 -1.11
C PRO A 11 -7.47 -9.59 -1.63
N ARG A 12 -8.14 -9.91 -2.75
CA ARG A 12 -9.23 -9.09 -3.29
C ARG A 12 -10.41 -8.94 -2.31
N ARG A 13 -10.77 -10.01 -1.59
CA ARG A 13 -11.82 -9.95 -0.56
C ARG A 13 -11.44 -9.06 0.62
N LEU A 14 -10.15 -8.98 0.93
CA LEU A 14 -9.67 -8.07 1.98
C LEU A 14 -9.78 -6.61 1.55
N VAL A 15 -9.54 -6.31 0.27
CA VAL A 15 -9.75 -4.97 -0.31
C VAL A 15 -11.21 -4.54 -0.14
N GLU A 16 -12.17 -5.39 -0.50
CA GLU A 16 -13.62 -5.12 -0.32
C GLU A 16 -13.97 -4.78 1.14
N HIS A 17 -13.34 -5.44 2.12
CA HIS A 17 -13.57 -5.15 3.53
C HIS A 17 -12.97 -3.82 3.99
N ALA A 18 -11.81 -3.45 3.47
CA ALA A 18 -11.19 -2.16 3.77
C ALA A 18 -11.92 -1.00 3.08
N GLU A 19 -12.42 -1.19 1.86
CA GLU A 19 -13.29 -0.24 1.17
C GLU A 19 -14.57 0.01 1.96
N ALA A 20 -15.27 -1.05 2.36
CA ALA A 20 -16.48 -0.92 3.19
C ALA A 20 -16.20 -0.22 4.53
N ALA A 21 -15.04 -0.46 5.14
CA ALA A 21 -14.65 0.25 6.37
C ALA A 21 -14.41 1.74 6.13
N LEU A 22 -13.78 2.09 5.00
CA LEU A 22 -13.54 3.47 4.59
C LEU A 22 -14.85 4.20 4.30
N GLU A 23 -15.74 3.61 3.50
CA GLU A 23 -17.05 4.16 3.15
C GLU A 23 -17.89 4.47 4.40
N VAL A 24 -17.93 3.54 5.35
CA VAL A 24 -18.65 3.73 6.62
C VAL A 24 -18.09 4.90 7.42
N VAL A 25 -16.77 5.08 7.46
CA VAL A 25 -16.13 6.19 8.19
C VAL A 25 -16.33 7.50 7.46
N VAL A 26 -16.18 7.54 6.13
CA VAL A 26 -16.45 8.73 5.33
C VAL A 26 -17.92 9.17 5.46
N GLY A 27 -18.86 8.24 5.42
CA GLY A 27 -20.28 8.54 5.63
C GLY A 27 -20.61 9.04 7.05
N ALA A 28 -19.96 8.47 8.08
CA ALA A 28 -20.16 8.88 9.47
C ALA A 28 -19.53 10.24 9.79
N VAL A 29 -18.37 10.54 9.19
CA VAL A 29 -17.61 11.77 9.45
C VAL A 29 -18.02 12.90 8.49
N GLY A 30 -18.47 12.60 7.27
CA GLY A 30 -18.81 13.56 6.20
C GLY A 30 -20.17 14.25 6.33
N GLY A 31 -20.80 14.23 7.50
CA GLY A 31 -22.03 14.98 7.77
C GLY A 31 -21.85 16.52 7.65
N PRO A 32 -22.95 17.28 7.55
CA PRO A 32 -22.96 18.71 7.19
C PRO A 32 -22.25 19.66 8.17
N ASP A 33 -21.81 19.21 9.34
CA ASP A 33 -21.12 20.02 10.36
C ASP A 33 -19.58 20.05 10.23
N THR A 34 -19.02 19.60 9.11
CA THR A 34 -17.56 19.42 8.93
C THR A 34 -16.77 20.68 8.60
N GLY A 35 -17.10 21.81 9.25
CA GLY A 35 -16.24 23.00 9.28
C GLY A 35 -14.89 22.80 10.00
N ARG A 36 -14.68 21.63 10.62
CA ARG A 36 -13.44 21.23 11.31
C ARG A 36 -13.15 19.74 11.16
N LEU A 37 -13.02 19.25 9.93
CA LEU A 37 -12.19 18.06 9.71
C LEU A 37 -10.78 18.42 10.19
N GLY A 38 -10.42 18.04 11.42
CA GLY A 38 -9.05 18.14 11.89
C GLY A 38 -8.10 17.47 10.89
N ARG A 39 -6.82 17.86 10.89
CA ARG A 39 -5.81 17.21 10.02
C ARG A 39 -5.80 15.68 10.17
N ILE A 40 -6.13 15.17 11.36
CA ILE A 40 -6.09 13.74 11.71
C ILE A 40 -7.17 12.92 10.95
N PRO A 41 -8.47 13.30 10.93
CA PRO A 41 -9.48 12.64 10.09
C PRO A 41 -9.14 12.57 8.60
N ALA A 42 -8.70 13.69 8.02
CA ALA A 42 -8.39 13.79 6.60
C ALA A 42 -7.14 12.97 6.23
N ASP A 43 -6.09 13.04 7.04
CA ASP A 43 -4.86 12.28 6.83
C ASP A 43 -5.11 10.77 6.99
N ALA A 44 -5.97 10.35 7.93
CA ALA A 44 -6.33 8.93 8.12
C ALA A 44 -7.13 8.36 6.93
N VAL A 45 -8.11 9.12 6.42
CA VAL A 45 -8.88 8.75 5.22
C VAL A 45 -7.97 8.66 4.00
N GLY A 46 -7.13 9.68 3.78
CA GLY A 46 -6.16 9.68 2.67
C GLY A 46 -5.15 8.54 2.76
N ALA A 47 -4.66 8.21 3.96
CA ALA A 47 -3.78 7.08 4.19
C ALA A 47 -4.43 5.73 3.87
N CYS A 48 -5.65 5.50 4.33
CA CYS A 48 -6.40 4.28 4.04
C CYS A 48 -6.69 4.14 2.54
N TYR A 49 -7.07 5.24 1.88
CA TYR A 49 -7.25 5.30 0.44
C TYR A 49 -5.98 4.94 -0.33
N LEU A 50 -4.82 5.45 0.10
CA LEU A 50 -3.53 5.10 -0.52
C LEU A 50 -3.15 3.64 -0.31
N ASP A 51 -3.42 3.06 0.87
CA ASP A 51 -3.16 1.63 1.11
C ASP A 51 -4.05 0.75 0.22
N LEU A 52 -5.32 1.12 0.02
CA LEU A 52 -6.21 0.49 -0.96
C LEU A 52 -5.66 0.59 -2.38
N TRP A 53 -5.22 1.78 -2.79
CA TRP A 53 -4.64 2.00 -4.11
C TRP A 53 -3.34 1.19 -4.33
N ILE A 54 -2.46 1.13 -3.33
CA ILE A 54 -1.25 0.29 -3.37
C ILE A 54 -1.63 -1.18 -3.56
N CYS A 55 -2.62 -1.68 -2.82
CA CYS A 55 -3.07 -3.07 -2.91
C CYS A 55 -3.66 -3.39 -4.28
N ASP A 56 -4.52 -2.51 -4.82
CA ASP A 56 -5.06 -2.65 -6.19
C ASP A 56 -3.94 -2.74 -7.23
N ARG A 57 -2.96 -1.83 -7.16
CA ARG A 57 -1.80 -1.83 -8.07
C ARG A 57 -1.01 -3.12 -7.95
N LEU A 58 -0.71 -3.56 -6.74
CA LEU A 58 0.01 -4.81 -6.50
C LEU A 58 -0.75 -6.01 -7.10
N LEU A 59 -2.06 -6.10 -6.87
CA LEU A 59 -2.88 -7.21 -7.38
C LEU A 59 -2.98 -7.22 -8.92
N ARG A 60 -3.01 -6.06 -9.57
CA ARG A 60 -3.05 -5.99 -11.04
C ARG A 60 -1.72 -6.39 -11.69
N HIS A 61 -0.60 -6.07 -11.04
CA HIS A 61 0.72 -6.13 -11.68
C HIS A 61 1.61 -7.26 -11.17
N ASP A 62 1.21 -7.94 -10.10
CA ASP A 62 1.96 -9.05 -9.53
C ASP A 62 1.01 -10.21 -9.28
N GLY A 63 0.66 -10.98 -10.32
CA GLY A 63 0.00 -12.30 -10.19
C GLY A 63 -1.36 -12.38 -9.48
N GLY A 64 -1.99 -11.27 -9.10
CA GLY A 64 -3.28 -11.23 -8.42
C GLY A 64 -3.30 -11.98 -7.09
N ASP A 65 -4.38 -12.71 -6.84
CA ASP A 65 -4.60 -13.45 -5.59
C ASP A 65 -3.57 -14.56 -5.36
N ARG A 66 -2.82 -14.96 -6.41
CA ARG A 66 -1.76 -15.98 -6.32
C ARG A 66 -0.40 -15.39 -5.99
N SER A 67 -0.24 -14.07 -5.99
CA SER A 67 1.04 -13.47 -5.64
C SER A 67 1.38 -13.68 -4.17
N ALA A 68 2.59 -14.17 -3.95
CA ALA A 68 3.16 -14.28 -2.62
C ALA A 68 3.39 -12.90 -1.97
N ALA A 69 3.72 -11.87 -2.75
CA ALA A 69 3.87 -10.51 -2.22
C ALA A 69 2.51 -9.94 -1.80
N ALA A 70 1.48 -10.10 -2.63
CA ALA A 70 0.12 -9.66 -2.32
C ALA A 70 -0.45 -10.38 -1.09
N GLN A 71 -0.35 -11.71 -1.05
CA GLN A 71 -0.80 -12.51 0.09
C GLN A 71 -0.06 -12.17 1.39
N CYS A 72 1.19 -11.69 1.30
CA CYS A 72 1.96 -11.26 2.44
C CYS A 72 1.60 -9.84 2.91
N LEU A 73 1.52 -8.88 1.99
CA LEU A 73 1.38 -7.45 2.31
C LEU A 73 -0.06 -6.96 2.46
N VAL A 74 -0.97 -7.41 1.60
CA VAL A 74 -2.34 -6.86 1.55
C VAL A 74 -3.02 -6.91 2.93
N PRO A 75 -2.97 -8.01 3.71
CA PRO A 75 -3.53 -8.03 5.05
C PRO A 75 -2.92 -6.99 6.00
N LEU A 76 -1.62 -6.72 5.89
CA LEU A 76 -0.91 -5.76 6.74
C LEU A 76 -1.23 -4.31 6.38
N LEU A 77 -1.10 -3.96 5.09
CA LEU A 77 -1.34 -2.61 4.60
C LEU A 77 -2.78 -2.18 4.91
N LEU A 78 -3.75 -3.05 4.61
CA LEU A 78 -5.16 -2.74 4.84
C LEU A 78 -5.51 -2.66 6.32
N LEU A 79 -4.94 -3.53 7.17
CA LEU A 79 -5.18 -3.47 8.61
C LEU A 79 -4.65 -2.17 9.21
N GLU A 80 -3.49 -1.70 8.78
CA GLU A 80 -2.91 -0.44 9.25
C GLU A 80 -3.74 0.75 8.78
N GLY A 81 -4.10 0.80 7.49
CA GLY A 81 -4.96 1.84 6.93
C GLY A 81 -6.29 1.94 7.65
N VAL A 82 -7.00 0.81 7.81
CA VAL A 82 -8.26 0.73 8.57
C VAL A 82 -8.05 1.03 10.05
N GLY A 83 -6.91 0.64 10.64
CA GLY A 83 -6.55 0.97 12.01
C GLY A 83 -6.48 2.48 12.25
N GLY A 84 -5.93 3.24 11.30
CA GLY A 84 -5.88 4.70 11.36
C GLY A 84 -7.26 5.37 11.39
N LEU A 85 -8.27 4.78 10.75
CA LEU A 85 -9.63 5.31 10.73
C LEU A 85 -10.32 5.33 12.10
N ALA A 86 -9.86 4.53 13.06
CA ALA A 86 -10.38 4.56 14.44
C ALA A 86 -10.28 5.96 15.06
N ALA A 87 -9.20 6.69 14.76
CA ALA A 87 -8.99 8.05 15.24
C ALA A 87 -10.04 9.03 14.66
N ALA A 88 -10.53 8.79 13.44
CA ALA A 88 -11.57 9.62 12.82
C ALA A 88 -12.94 9.42 13.47
N LEU A 89 -13.26 8.21 13.94
CA LEU A 89 -14.50 7.90 14.65
C LEU A 89 -14.51 8.41 16.11
N GLY A 90 -13.33 8.63 16.70
CA GLY A 90 -13.19 9.15 18.07
C GLY A 90 -14.02 8.36 19.11
N ALA A 91 -14.71 9.07 20.00
CA ALA A 91 -15.53 8.45 21.05
C ALA A 91 -16.73 7.63 20.51
N GLY A 92 -17.21 7.93 19.29
CA GLY A 92 -18.29 7.18 18.64
C GLY A 92 -17.93 5.71 18.40
N LEU A 93 -16.63 5.40 18.29
CA LEU A 93 -16.12 4.03 18.16
C LEU A 93 -16.45 3.13 19.36
N HIS A 94 -16.78 3.68 20.52
CA HIS A 94 -17.16 2.89 21.71
C HIS A 94 -18.66 2.70 21.87
N ARG A 95 -19.47 3.41 21.08
CA ARG A 95 -20.93 3.31 21.10
C ARG A 95 -21.42 2.21 20.15
N PRO A 96 -22.63 1.66 20.37
CA PRO A 96 -23.25 0.68 19.47
C PRO A 96 -23.92 1.34 18.26
N GLU A 97 -23.33 2.43 17.73
CA GLU A 97 -23.81 3.09 16.51
C GLU A 97 -23.58 2.18 15.29
N PRO A 98 -24.48 2.15 14.29
CA PRO A 98 -24.38 1.26 13.13
C PRO A 98 -23.01 1.34 12.42
N ALA A 99 -22.50 2.55 12.18
CA ALA A 99 -21.19 2.77 11.56
C ALA A 99 -20.04 2.16 12.38
N SER A 100 -20.02 2.41 13.68
CA SER A 100 -19.00 1.88 14.59
C SER A 100 -19.06 0.35 14.69
N VAL A 101 -20.25 -0.25 14.67
CA VAL A 101 -20.44 -1.71 14.64
C VAL A 101 -19.86 -2.31 13.37
N GLU A 102 -20.20 -1.74 12.21
CA GLU A 102 -19.76 -2.23 10.91
C GLU A 102 -18.25 -2.07 10.71
N TYR A 103 -17.68 -0.90 11.08
CA TYR A 103 -16.24 -0.69 11.10
C TYR A 103 -15.51 -1.77 11.91
N ARG A 104 -15.94 -2.02 13.16
CA ARG A 104 -15.33 -3.04 14.03
C ARG A 104 -15.45 -4.44 13.41
N ARG A 105 -16.58 -4.74 12.74
CA ARG A 105 -16.80 -6.02 12.04
C ARG A 105 -15.80 -6.20 10.91
N ARG A 106 -15.63 -5.22 10.02
CA ARG A 106 -14.67 -5.28 8.90
C ARG A 106 -13.23 -5.36 9.39
N ARG A 107 -12.87 -4.55 10.40
CA ARG A 107 -11.53 -4.60 11.02
C ARG A 107 -11.21 -5.98 11.60
N ARG A 108 -12.17 -6.66 12.25
CA ARG A 108 -11.94 -8.03 12.78
C ARG A 108 -11.57 -9.02 11.68
N VAL A 109 -12.15 -8.90 10.49
CA VAL A 109 -11.79 -9.74 9.35
C VAL A 109 -10.33 -9.51 8.93
N LEU A 110 -9.91 -8.24 8.82
CA LEU A 110 -8.52 -7.89 8.50
C LEU A 110 -7.53 -8.36 9.57
N VAL A 111 -7.87 -8.21 10.86
CA VAL A 111 -7.06 -8.72 11.98
C VAL A 111 -6.87 -10.22 11.88
N ARG A 112 -7.93 -10.96 11.57
CA ARG A 112 -7.86 -12.41 11.37
C ARG A 112 -6.93 -12.76 10.21
N ALA A 113 -7.12 -12.12 9.05
CA ALA A 113 -6.30 -12.36 7.88
C ALA A 113 -4.81 -12.05 8.09
N ALA A 114 -4.48 -10.97 8.81
CA ALA A 114 -3.10 -10.61 9.13
C ALA A 114 -2.41 -11.63 10.06
N ARG A 115 -3.17 -12.24 10.98
CA ARG A 115 -2.69 -13.28 11.90
C ARG A 115 -2.55 -14.66 11.24
N GLU A 116 -3.42 -14.98 10.30
CA GLU A 116 -3.47 -16.29 9.63
C GLU A 116 -2.53 -16.38 8.40
N ARG A 117 -1.58 -15.45 8.24
CA ARG A 117 -0.62 -15.47 7.11
C ARG A 117 0.20 -16.77 7.12
N SER A 118 0.07 -17.53 6.02
CA SER A 118 0.59 -18.90 5.93
C SER A 118 2.12 -18.99 5.79
N PRO A 119 2.79 -19.95 6.48
CA PRO A 119 4.20 -20.32 6.23
C PRO A 119 4.55 -20.55 4.76
N GLN A 120 3.58 -21.04 3.97
CA GLN A 120 3.77 -21.33 2.55
C GLN A 120 3.96 -20.06 1.71
N VAL A 121 3.39 -18.93 2.13
CA VAL A 121 3.60 -17.61 1.48
C VAL A 121 5.06 -17.21 1.60
N TRP A 122 5.64 -17.37 2.80
CA TRP A 122 7.04 -17.06 3.07
C TRP A 122 7.99 -17.93 2.24
N GLY A 123 7.70 -19.24 2.12
CA GLY A 123 8.47 -20.12 1.23
C GLY A 123 8.39 -19.71 -0.25
N ARG A 124 7.24 -19.19 -0.72
CA ARG A 124 7.13 -18.64 -2.08
C ARG A 124 7.92 -17.34 -2.26
N LEU A 125 7.94 -16.46 -1.25
CA LEU A 125 8.73 -15.24 -1.26
C LEU A 125 10.23 -15.54 -1.29
N ALA A 126 10.70 -16.51 -0.48
CA ALA A 126 12.08 -16.98 -0.52
C ALA A 126 12.51 -17.39 -1.93
N ARG A 127 11.71 -18.22 -2.61
CA ARG A 127 11.97 -18.64 -4.00
C ARG A 127 11.94 -17.50 -5.03
N ARG A 128 11.27 -16.38 -4.74
CA ARG A 128 11.32 -15.18 -5.60
C ARG A 128 12.58 -14.37 -5.33
N MET A 129 13.03 -14.29 -4.08
CA MET A 129 14.30 -13.67 -3.73
C MET A 129 15.47 -14.43 -4.36
N ASP A 130 15.44 -15.77 -4.40
CA ASP A 130 16.46 -16.55 -5.12
C ASP A 130 16.53 -16.17 -6.61
N ARG A 131 15.38 -15.96 -7.25
CA ARG A 131 15.29 -15.46 -8.64
C ARG A 131 15.78 -14.02 -8.79
N LEU A 132 15.59 -13.17 -7.77
CA LEU A 132 16.18 -11.83 -7.73
C LEU A 132 17.72 -11.92 -7.72
N ALA A 133 18.30 -12.81 -6.93
CA ALA A 133 19.75 -13.05 -6.93
C ALA A 133 20.27 -13.57 -8.28
N ALA A 134 19.48 -14.39 -8.98
CA ALA A 134 19.78 -14.86 -10.33
C ALA A 134 19.57 -13.80 -11.44
N GLY A 135 18.98 -12.64 -11.11
CA GLY A 135 18.64 -11.60 -12.09
C GLY A 135 17.40 -11.89 -12.94
N GLU A 136 16.62 -12.91 -12.59
CA GLU A 136 15.44 -13.39 -13.32
C GLU A 136 14.12 -12.76 -12.81
N ASP A 137 14.16 -12.10 -11.66
CA ASP A 137 12.99 -11.42 -11.09
C ASP A 137 12.88 -9.98 -11.59
N ARG A 138 11.66 -9.46 -11.69
CA ARG A 138 11.39 -8.06 -12.08
C ARG A 138 12.18 -7.06 -11.25
N LEU A 139 12.36 -7.31 -9.95
CA LEU A 139 13.12 -6.42 -9.05
C LEU A 139 14.64 -6.44 -9.31
N ALA A 140 15.15 -7.30 -10.18
CA ALA A 140 16.52 -7.20 -10.68
C ALA A 140 16.71 -5.94 -11.54
N HIS A 141 15.63 -5.44 -12.14
CA HIS A 141 15.60 -4.23 -12.94
C HIS A 141 15.14 -3.01 -12.13
N PRO A 142 15.41 -1.79 -12.62
CA PRO A 142 14.87 -0.57 -12.02
C PRO A 142 13.35 -0.62 -11.86
N LEU A 143 12.84 -0.05 -10.77
CA LEU A 143 11.42 0.08 -10.42
C LEU A 143 10.65 0.90 -11.47
N THR A 144 11.33 1.83 -12.14
CA THR A 144 10.78 2.65 -13.21
C THR A 144 11.71 2.68 -14.41
N ALA A 145 11.13 2.61 -15.61
CA ALA A 145 11.87 2.83 -16.86
C ALA A 145 12.18 4.32 -17.11
N VAL A 146 11.54 5.22 -16.36
CA VAL A 146 11.73 6.68 -16.49
C VAL A 146 12.97 7.10 -15.69
N ARG A 147 13.90 7.79 -16.35
CA ARG A 147 15.11 8.32 -15.68
C ARG A 147 14.72 9.28 -14.55
N HIS A 148 15.36 9.16 -13.39
CA HIS A 148 15.06 9.98 -12.19
C HIS A 148 14.96 11.48 -12.48
N ARG A 149 15.91 12.03 -13.26
CA ARG A 149 15.93 13.46 -13.63
C ARG A 149 14.72 13.95 -14.45
N ALA A 150 13.95 13.03 -15.04
CA ALA A 150 12.76 13.33 -15.82
C ALA A 150 11.47 13.24 -14.99
N LEU A 151 11.56 12.84 -13.72
CA LEU A 151 10.41 12.76 -12.82
C LEU A 151 10.15 14.15 -12.17
N PRO A 152 8.90 14.59 -12.06
CA PRO A 152 8.59 15.83 -11.35
C PRO A 152 8.83 15.68 -9.84
N PRO A 153 9.28 16.72 -9.13
CA PRO A 153 9.41 16.69 -7.67
C PRO A 153 8.09 16.28 -6.99
N PRO A 154 8.13 15.52 -5.88
CA PRO A 154 9.31 14.95 -5.20
C PRO A 154 9.66 13.52 -5.65
N LEU A 155 9.12 13.04 -6.77
CA LEU A 155 9.30 11.65 -7.22
C LEU A 155 10.77 11.23 -7.43
N PRO A 156 11.71 12.07 -7.93
CA PRO A 156 13.11 11.68 -8.06
C PRO A 156 13.72 11.19 -6.73
N GLU A 157 13.43 11.90 -5.63
CA GLU A 157 13.91 11.58 -4.27
C GLU A 157 13.35 10.23 -3.81
N LEU A 158 12.03 10.07 -3.86
CA LEU A 158 11.33 8.86 -3.42
C LEU A 158 11.79 7.63 -4.20
N VAL A 159 11.84 7.73 -5.53
CA VAL A 159 12.31 6.63 -6.39
C VAL A 159 13.80 6.37 -6.13
N GLY A 160 14.61 7.40 -5.90
CA GLY A 160 16.04 7.26 -5.59
C GLY A 160 16.29 6.40 -4.34
N GLY A 161 15.55 6.67 -3.25
CA GLY A 161 15.63 5.87 -2.03
C GLY A 161 15.18 4.43 -2.21
N LEU A 162 14.08 4.20 -2.95
CA LEU A 162 13.57 2.86 -3.22
C LEU A 162 14.50 2.04 -4.14
N GLU A 163 15.16 2.68 -5.11
CA GLU A 163 16.16 2.03 -5.97
C GLU A 163 17.42 1.65 -5.19
N GLU A 164 17.84 2.49 -4.24
CA GLU A 164 18.93 2.17 -3.34
C GLU A 164 18.59 0.97 -2.46
N GLU A 165 17.39 0.96 -1.90
CA GLU A 165 16.90 -0.17 -1.11
C GLU A 165 16.81 -1.46 -1.93
N ARG A 166 16.33 -1.39 -3.18
CA ARG A 166 16.32 -2.51 -4.11
C ARG A 166 17.71 -3.08 -4.36
N ARG A 167 18.71 -2.23 -4.59
CA ARG A 167 20.11 -2.66 -4.77
C ARG A 167 20.67 -3.32 -3.51
N ARG A 168 20.40 -2.75 -2.33
CA ARG A 168 20.81 -3.31 -1.04
C ARG A 168 20.21 -4.69 -0.82
N LEU A 169 18.91 -4.84 -1.08
CA LEU A 169 18.23 -6.12 -0.98
C LEU A 169 18.82 -7.16 -1.95
N ALA A 170 19.01 -6.82 -3.23
CA ALA A 170 19.61 -7.74 -4.20
C ALA A 170 21.03 -8.19 -3.76
N THR A 171 21.81 -7.28 -3.18
CA THR A 171 23.14 -7.59 -2.64
C THR A 171 23.09 -8.46 -1.38
N ALA A 172 22.11 -8.23 -0.50
CA ALA A 172 21.94 -9.03 0.71
C ALA A 172 21.53 -10.48 0.38
N VAL A 173 20.59 -10.64 -0.55
CA VAL A 173 20.07 -11.97 -0.95
C VAL A 173 21.15 -12.82 -1.61
N THR A 174 22.09 -12.22 -2.35
CA THR A 174 23.21 -12.94 -3.00
C THR A 174 24.30 -13.41 -2.04
N ARG A 175 24.49 -12.74 -0.89
CA ARG A 175 25.59 -13.01 0.06
C ARG A 175 25.28 -14.03 1.14
N GLU A 176 24.01 -14.13 1.53
CA GLU A 176 23.60 -15.02 2.61
C GLU A 176 23.12 -16.37 2.01
N PRO A 177 23.55 -17.52 2.56
CA PRO A 177 23.07 -18.83 2.12
C PRO A 177 21.58 -19.04 2.46
N ALA A 178 20.90 -19.89 1.69
CA ALA A 178 19.45 -20.13 1.70
C ALA A 178 18.89 -20.83 2.97
N ALA A 179 19.49 -20.62 4.14
CA ALA A 179 19.03 -21.19 5.40
C ALA A 179 18.26 -20.14 6.23
N ASP A 180 17.11 -20.57 6.76
CA ASP A 180 16.11 -19.85 7.56
C ASP A 180 15.21 -18.82 6.86
N VAL A 181 13.95 -18.77 7.33
CA VAL A 181 12.92 -17.85 6.83
C VAL A 181 13.34 -16.42 7.16
N ARG A 182 13.83 -15.71 6.16
CA ARG A 182 14.23 -14.30 6.26
C ARG A 182 13.01 -13.38 6.24
N TYR A 183 12.28 -13.31 7.36
CA TYR A 183 11.04 -12.52 7.45
C TYR A 183 11.28 -11.04 7.09
N GLY A 184 12.35 -10.42 7.60
CA GLY A 184 12.69 -9.03 7.30
C GLY A 184 12.96 -8.79 5.80
N PRO A 185 13.95 -9.46 5.19
CA PRO A 185 14.20 -9.36 3.75
C PRO A 185 12.99 -9.70 2.87
N ALA A 186 12.19 -10.71 3.24
CA ALA A 186 10.98 -11.09 2.50
C ALA A 186 9.90 -10.00 2.54
N GLU A 187 9.72 -9.34 3.68
CA GLU A 187 8.79 -8.21 3.81
C GLU A 187 9.29 -6.99 3.01
N ARG A 188 10.59 -6.68 3.07
CA ARG A 188 11.20 -5.61 2.26
C ARG A 188 11.08 -5.88 0.76
N TYR A 189 11.30 -7.12 0.33
CA TYR A 189 11.07 -7.57 -1.05
C TYR A 189 9.63 -7.29 -1.49
N ALA A 190 8.67 -7.63 -0.65
CA ALA A 190 7.27 -7.53 -1.00
C ALA A 190 6.76 -6.06 -0.97
N LEU A 191 7.33 -5.19 -0.10
CA LEU A 191 7.17 -3.73 -0.15
C LEU A 191 7.75 -3.12 -1.43
N LEU A 192 8.95 -3.53 -1.85
CA LEU A 192 9.56 -3.08 -3.11
C LEU A 192 8.77 -3.57 -4.33
N THR A 193 8.18 -4.76 -4.27
CA THR A 193 7.28 -5.28 -5.31
C THR A 193 6.04 -4.40 -5.43
N ALA A 194 5.47 -3.97 -4.30
CA ALA A 194 4.35 -3.02 -4.29
C ALA A 194 4.76 -1.65 -4.86
N ALA A 195 5.98 -1.17 -4.55
CA ALA A 195 6.50 0.08 -5.10
C ALA A 195 6.67 0.01 -6.63
N ALA A 196 7.23 -1.10 -7.13
CA ALA A 196 7.35 -1.36 -8.57
C ALA A 196 5.98 -1.38 -9.25
N ALA A 197 4.99 -2.05 -8.65
CA ALA A 197 3.62 -2.09 -9.17
C ALA A 197 2.94 -0.70 -9.19
N CYS A 198 3.22 0.15 -8.20
CA CYS A 198 2.74 1.53 -8.17
C CYS A 198 3.37 2.37 -9.30
N ALA A 199 4.68 2.23 -9.51
CA ALA A 199 5.42 2.95 -10.55
C ALA A 199 5.18 2.40 -11.97
N ASP A 200 4.63 1.19 -12.10
CA ASP A 200 4.40 0.55 -13.38
C ASP A 200 3.53 1.37 -14.33
N GLY A 201 3.99 1.56 -15.56
CA GLY A 201 3.28 2.36 -16.56
C GLY A 201 3.17 3.85 -16.21
N TRP A 202 3.91 4.35 -15.23
CA TRP A 202 4.10 5.79 -15.05
C TRP A 202 4.81 6.38 -16.27
N ARG A 203 4.29 7.49 -16.79
CA ARG A 203 4.89 8.22 -17.90
C ARG A 203 5.20 9.65 -17.46
N PRO A 204 6.37 10.21 -17.83
CA PRO A 204 6.63 11.63 -17.64
C PRO A 204 5.63 12.44 -18.46
N HIS A 205 5.32 13.64 -17.98
CA HIS A 205 4.41 14.53 -18.69
C HIS A 205 4.99 14.93 -20.05
N GLY A 206 4.20 14.73 -21.11
CA GLY A 206 4.54 15.10 -22.49
C GLY A 206 4.57 13.92 -23.46
N ALA A 207 3.39 13.43 -23.88
CA ALA A 207 3.12 12.85 -25.20
C ALA A 207 1.64 12.44 -25.31
N GLY A 208 0.77 13.40 -25.65
CA GLY A 208 -0.44 13.10 -26.45
C GLY A 208 -1.77 12.75 -25.77
N VAL A 209 -2.02 13.06 -24.50
CA VAL A 209 -3.37 12.84 -23.89
C VAL A 209 -3.91 14.14 -23.33
N HIS A 210 -5.08 14.58 -23.82
CA HIS A 210 -5.90 15.63 -23.21
C HIS A 210 -6.52 15.13 -21.89
N ASP A 211 -5.68 14.76 -20.92
CA ASP A 211 -6.14 14.54 -19.56
C ASP A 211 -6.27 15.90 -18.89
N SER A 212 -7.44 16.19 -18.32
CA SER A 212 -7.67 17.41 -17.56
C SER A 212 -6.54 17.62 -16.53
N THR A 213 -6.16 18.87 -16.28
CA THR A 213 -5.17 19.25 -15.26
C THR A 213 -5.45 18.62 -13.89
N LEU A 214 -6.73 18.35 -13.58
CA LEU A 214 -7.19 17.63 -12.39
C LEU A 214 -6.82 16.12 -12.40
N GLY A 215 -7.02 15.41 -13.52
CA GLY A 215 -6.72 13.97 -13.63
C GLY A 215 -5.23 13.64 -13.55
N VAL A 216 -4.42 14.51 -14.14
CA VAL A 216 -2.95 14.50 -14.06
C VAL A 216 -2.46 14.68 -12.62
N GLY A 217 -2.96 15.70 -11.93
CA GLY A 217 -2.58 16.01 -10.55
C GLY A 217 -2.91 14.86 -9.61
N ALA A 218 -4.11 14.29 -9.75
CA ALA A 218 -4.58 13.14 -8.99
C ALA A 218 -3.72 11.89 -9.16
N ARG A 219 -3.27 11.59 -10.39
CA ARG A 219 -2.40 10.43 -10.65
C ARG A 219 -1.02 10.61 -10.02
N ARG A 220 -0.43 11.80 -10.16
CA ARG A 220 0.86 12.15 -9.55
C ARG A 220 0.79 12.09 -8.02
N ALA A 221 -0.26 12.65 -7.43
CA ALA A 221 -0.45 12.69 -5.99
C ALA A 221 -0.60 11.29 -5.40
N ARG A 222 -1.40 10.42 -6.03
CA ARG A 222 -1.51 9.00 -5.62
C ARG A 222 -0.17 8.28 -5.67
N LEU A 223 0.58 8.44 -6.76
CA LEU A 223 1.92 7.83 -6.87
C LEU A 223 2.87 8.37 -5.79
N CYS A 224 2.94 9.69 -5.60
CA CYS A 224 3.78 10.30 -4.58
C CYS A 224 3.41 9.82 -3.16
N GLY A 225 2.11 9.80 -2.83
CA GLY A 225 1.62 9.34 -1.54
C GLY A 225 1.91 7.86 -1.30
N ALA A 226 1.69 7.03 -2.31
CA ALA A 226 1.97 5.60 -2.23
C ALA A 226 3.46 5.31 -2.03
N LEU A 227 4.33 5.92 -2.85
CA LEU A 227 5.78 5.75 -2.70
C LEU A 227 6.26 6.29 -1.35
N CYS A 228 5.75 7.44 -0.88
CA CYS A 228 6.06 7.95 0.45
C CYS A 228 5.67 6.95 1.56
N ARG A 229 4.47 6.35 1.48
CA ARG A 229 4.01 5.36 2.48
C ARG A 229 4.88 4.10 2.46
N LEU A 230 5.25 3.62 1.29
CA LEU A 230 6.13 2.45 1.15
C LEU A 230 7.56 2.76 1.62
N SER A 231 8.10 3.94 1.32
CA SER A 231 9.40 4.39 1.82
C SER A 231 9.45 4.46 3.34
N VAL A 232 8.42 5.01 3.99
CA VAL A 232 8.33 5.05 5.46
C VAL A 232 8.32 3.64 6.05
N ARG A 233 7.59 2.70 5.44
CA ARG A 233 7.56 1.29 5.89
C ARG A 233 8.86 0.52 5.64
N LEU A 234 9.70 0.99 4.73
CA LEU A 234 11.04 0.47 4.49
C LEU A 234 12.10 1.14 5.38
N ASP A 235 11.68 2.01 6.30
CA ASP A 235 12.54 2.84 7.16
C ASP A 235 13.47 3.78 6.36
N LEU A 236 13.03 4.21 5.18
CA LEU A 236 13.78 5.12 4.33
C LEU A 236 13.55 6.57 4.75
N PRO A 237 14.59 7.43 4.72
CA PRO A 237 14.43 8.85 4.95
C PRO A 237 13.56 9.47 3.83
N VAL A 238 12.61 10.31 4.24
CA VAL A 238 11.72 11.05 3.33
C VAL A 238 11.63 12.50 3.78
N SER A 239 11.90 13.44 2.88
CA SER A 239 11.81 14.88 3.14
C SER A 239 10.40 15.30 3.56
N GLU A 240 10.29 16.39 4.33
CA GLU A 240 8.99 16.92 4.76
C GLU A 240 8.11 17.32 3.56
N SER A 241 8.73 17.86 2.51
CA SER A 241 8.07 18.15 1.24
C SER A 241 7.44 16.89 0.65
N ALA A 242 8.19 15.79 0.55
CA ALA A 242 7.66 14.53 0.02
C ALA A 242 6.55 13.93 0.89
N ARG A 243 6.62 14.11 2.22
CA ARG A 243 5.59 13.64 3.18
C ARG A 243 4.26 14.39 3.06
N THR A 244 4.23 15.56 2.46
CA THR A 244 3.06 16.46 2.46
C THR A 244 2.52 16.78 1.07
N ALA A 245 3.35 16.70 0.02
CA ALA A 245 3.03 17.12 -1.35
C ALA A 245 1.77 16.48 -1.98
N TRP A 246 1.32 15.33 -1.47
CA TRP A 246 0.19 14.57 -2.01
C TRP A 246 -1.11 14.76 -1.23
N ARG A 247 -1.06 15.26 0.02
CA ARG A 247 -2.17 15.12 0.99
C ARG A 247 -3.46 15.77 0.51
N ALA A 248 -3.40 17.02 0.06
CA ALA A 248 -4.58 17.76 -0.38
C ALA A 248 -5.22 17.14 -1.64
N ASP A 249 -4.41 16.75 -2.62
CA ASP A 249 -4.89 16.14 -3.87
C ASP A 249 -5.48 14.74 -3.65
N VAL A 250 -4.83 13.93 -2.82
CA VAL A 250 -5.32 12.58 -2.49
C VAL A 250 -6.61 12.65 -1.71
N LEU A 251 -6.71 13.58 -0.73
CA LEU A 251 -7.96 13.77 0.00
C LEU A 251 -9.10 14.12 -0.94
N ARG A 252 -8.88 15.06 -1.87
CA ARG A 252 -9.88 15.39 -2.90
C ARG A 252 -10.32 14.17 -3.71
N CYS A 253 -9.41 13.27 -4.03
CA CYS A 253 -9.74 12.03 -4.75
C CYS A 253 -10.45 10.99 -3.89
N ALA A 254 -10.21 10.99 -2.58
CA ALA A 254 -10.80 10.03 -1.65
C ALA A 254 -12.24 10.38 -1.25
N VAL A 255 -12.64 11.64 -1.41
CA VAL A 255 -13.96 12.17 -1.03
C VAL A 255 -14.82 12.61 -2.23
N ALA A 256 -14.30 12.51 -3.45
CA ALA A 256 -15.01 12.80 -4.70
C ALA A 256 -15.70 11.54 -5.23
#